data_AF-A0A3M1JF21-F1
#
_entry.id   AF-A0A3M1JF21-F1
#
_cell.length_a   1.000
_cell.length_b   1.000
_cell.length_c   1.000
_cell.angle_alpha   90.00
_cell.angle_beta   90.00
_cell.angle_gamma   90.00
#
_symmetry.space_group_name_H-M   'P 1'
#
loop_
_entity.id
_entity.type
_entity.pdbx_description
1 polymer ?
#
loop_
_entity_poly.entity_id
_entity_poly.type
_entity_poly.pdbx_seq_one_letter_code
_entity_poly.pdbx_strand_id
1 'polypeptide(L)'
;QAELDKMSEAQIQKFIFNAGFSTAAKVTNVSGRGVGMDVVRTNIELIGGTVDVSSVQGEGSVFTIKIPLTLAIVSALIVESCNQRFAIPQLSVVELVRTSENADHRIEMINDTPVLRLRNKLLPLISMSKLLDLEVMRGEGEEGEAASEAESNLFVVVIQVGAQYFGIVVDSVFDTEEIVVKPMSAMLRDISLFSGNTILGDGSVIMIIDPNGIAQSVSSSVTQAAQDDEAEKVVASGSEEKTAMLLFRAGSSEPKAVPLSLVTRLEEIDVDSIEHSNGKDLVQYRGTLMPLVYINDEATRKEEGVQPILVFTDERHSMGLVVDEIVDIVEDHLNVEIASDTRGIIGSAVIRGKATEVIDIGHYVEIAFKDWADQGDAVDYFSGMRLLLVDDSPFFRNMLAPLLSSVGYKVTLAESAKEALRLRDSGAQFDVIVSDIEMPEMDGIAFAESVRSDPKWQGTPIIALSSH
;
A
#
# COMPACT_ATOMS: atom_id res chain seq x y z
N GLN A 1 -6.89 -23.81 16.32
CA GLN A 1 -6.61 -23.85 17.78
C GLN A 1 -5.55 -22.84 18.20
N ALA A 2 -4.38 -22.79 17.54
CA ALA A 2 -3.27 -21.93 17.98
C ALA A 2 -3.42 -20.42 17.66
N GLU A 3 -4.27 -20.04 16.70
CA GLU A 3 -4.74 -18.64 16.56
C GLU A 3 -5.68 -18.24 17.70
N LEU A 4 -6.54 -19.16 18.11
CA LEU A 4 -7.51 -19.00 19.20
C LEU A 4 -6.83 -18.69 20.53
N ASP A 5 -5.64 -19.25 20.77
CA ASP A 5 -4.85 -19.04 21.99
C ASP A 5 -4.14 -17.67 22.06
N LYS A 6 -3.99 -16.98 20.91
CA LYS A 6 -3.37 -15.63 20.83
C LYS A 6 -4.41 -14.51 20.75
N MET A 7 -5.65 -14.86 20.47
CA MET A 7 -6.74 -13.90 20.37
C MET A 7 -7.26 -13.55 21.75
N SER A 8 -7.42 -12.26 22.00
CA SER A 8 -8.25 -11.79 23.11
C SER A 8 -9.67 -12.37 22.98
N GLU A 9 -10.35 -12.51 24.11
CA GLU A 9 -11.72 -13.02 24.16
C GLU A 9 -12.67 -12.23 23.24
N ALA A 10 -12.46 -10.90 23.16
CA ALA A 10 -13.18 -10.02 22.24
C ALA A 10 -12.89 -10.31 20.76
N GLN A 11 -11.65 -10.64 20.39
CA GLN A 11 -11.29 -11.02 19.02
C GLN A 11 -11.91 -12.37 18.64
N ILE A 12 -11.91 -13.35 19.55
CA ILE A 12 -12.56 -14.66 19.33
C ILE A 12 -14.06 -14.47 19.11
N GLN A 13 -14.70 -13.65 19.93
CA GLN A 13 -16.13 -13.38 19.85
C GLN A 13 -16.53 -12.69 18.52
N LYS A 14 -15.65 -11.90 17.91
CA LYS A 14 -15.90 -11.22 16.62
C LYS A 14 -16.04 -12.17 15.43
N PHE A 15 -15.52 -13.40 15.50
CA PHE A 15 -15.69 -14.40 14.43
C PHE A 15 -17.15 -14.78 14.19
N ILE A 16 -18.04 -14.55 15.17
CA ILE A 16 -19.46 -14.82 14.98
C ILE A 16 -20.05 -14.09 13.77
N PHE A 17 -19.47 -12.94 13.40
CA PHE A 17 -19.92 -12.11 12.29
C PHE A 17 -19.23 -12.41 10.95
N ASN A 18 -18.37 -13.42 10.86
CA ASN A 18 -17.74 -13.80 9.60
C ASN A 18 -18.74 -14.54 8.70
N ALA A 19 -18.64 -14.30 7.40
CA ALA A 19 -19.51 -14.93 6.42
C ALA A 19 -19.44 -16.46 6.49
N GLY A 20 -20.60 -17.11 6.54
CA GLY A 20 -20.69 -18.57 6.62
C GLY A 20 -20.37 -19.20 7.99
N PHE A 21 -19.97 -18.42 9.00
CA PHE A 21 -19.74 -18.92 10.35
C PHE A 21 -21.06 -19.01 11.14
N SER A 22 -21.37 -20.17 11.73
CA SER A 22 -22.59 -20.39 12.50
C SER A 22 -22.40 -21.42 13.61
N THR A 23 -23.04 -21.19 14.75
CA THR A 23 -23.04 -22.12 15.91
C THR A 23 -24.18 -23.14 15.86
N ALA A 24 -25.01 -23.14 14.81
CA ALA A 24 -26.19 -24.00 14.70
C ALA A 24 -25.85 -25.43 14.24
N ALA A 25 -26.22 -26.44 15.03
CA ALA A 25 -25.99 -27.85 14.69
C ALA A 25 -26.96 -28.45 13.64
N LYS A 26 -28.12 -27.83 13.42
CA LYS A 26 -29.10 -28.21 12.38
C LYS A 26 -29.85 -26.98 11.85
N VAL A 27 -30.12 -26.97 10.55
CA VAL A 27 -31.01 -25.98 9.92
C VAL A 27 -32.45 -26.31 10.32
N THR A 28 -33.13 -25.38 11.00
CA THR A 28 -34.54 -25.54 11.38
C THR A 28 -35.42 -24.55 10.63
N ASN A 29 -36.60 -25.00 10.19
CA ASN A 29 -37.52 -24.23 9.33
C ASN A 29 -38.14 -22.98 10.00
N VAL A 30 -37.80 -22.69 11.25
CA VAL A 30 -38.23 -21.47 11.96
C VAL A 30 -37.09 -20.43 12.06
N SER A 31 -35.84 -20.84 11.88
CA SER A 31 -34.67 -19.96 11.59
C SER A 31 -34.51 -19.65 10.09
N GLY A 32 -35.55 -19.93 9.29
CA GLY A 32 -35.58 -19.88 7.82
C GLY A 32 -35.61 -18.49 7.18
N ARG A 33 -34.76 -17.56 7.64
CA ARG A 33 -34.30 -16.46 6.76
C ARG A 33 -32.82 -16.54 6.42
N GLY A 34 -32.06 -17.45 7.04
CA GLY A 34 -30.63 -17.63 6.73
C GLY A 34 -29.80 -16.37 6.97
N VAL A 35 -30.24 -15.49 7.86
CA VAL A 35 -29.53 -14.25 8.19
C VAL A 35 -28.50 -14.62 9.25
N GLY A 36 -27.29 -14.97 8.80
CA GLY A 36 -26.16 -15.14 9.71
C GLY A 36 -25.83 -13.81 10.41
N MET A 37 -24.99 -13.89 11.43
CA MET A 37 -24.57 -12.67 12.13
C MET A 37 -23.73 -11.76 11.23
N ASP A 38 -23.10 -12.29 10.18
CA ASP A 38 -22.54 -11.54 9.06
C ASP A 38 -23.56 -10.59 8.43
N VAL A 39 -24.75 -11.10 8.06
CA VAL A 39 -25.82 -10.29 7.48
C VAL A 39 -26.35 -9.28 8.49
N VAL A 40 -26.37 -9.60 9.78
CA VAL A 40 -26.72 -8.65 10.84
C VAL A 40 -25.70 -7.52 10.94
N ARG A 41 -24.40 -7.82 10.92
CA ARG A 41 -23.33 -6.81 10.92
C ARG A 41 -23.45 -5.90 9.71
N THR A 42 -23.55 -6.47 8.51
CA THR A 42 -23.70 -5.69 7.26
C THR A 42 -24.91 -4.77 7.32
N ASN A 43 -26.07 -5.23 7.82
CA ASN A 43 -27.26 -4.38 7.95
C ASN A 43 -27.11 -3.26 8.97
N ILE A 44 -26.34 -3.46 10.04
CA ILE A 44 -26.05 -2.44 11.05
C ILE A 44 -25.05 -1.41 10.50
N GLU A 45 -24.04 -1.86 9.77
CA GLU A 45 -23.05 -0.98 9.10
C GLU A 45 -23.70 -0.13 7.99
N LEU A 46 -24.64 -0.70 7.24
CA LEU A 46 -25.41 0.02 6.20
C LEU A 46 -26.16 1.25 6.73
N ILE A 47 -26.54 1.25 8.01
CA ILE A 47 -27.21 2.38 8.67
C ILE A 47 -26.24 3.24 9.49
N GLY A 48 -24.93 3.12 9.26
CA GLY A 48 -23.89 3.85 9.98
C GLY A 48 -23.70 3.40 11.43
N GLY A 49 -24.21 2.22 11.77
CA GLY A 49 -24.09 1.63 13.10
C GLY A 49 -22.88 0.72 13.23
N THR A 50 -22.60 0.31 14.46
CA THR A 50 -21.60 -0.71 14.79
C THR A 50 -22.21 -1.76 15.71
N VAL A 51 -21.70 -2.99 15.64
CA VAL A 51 -22.14 -4.10 16.49
C VAL A 51 -20.92 -4.80 17.10
N ASP A 52 -20.99 -5.02 18.41
CA ASP A 52 -19.98 -5.76 19.18
C ASP A 52 -20.66 -6.86 20.01
N VAL A 53 -19.90 -7.87 20.40
CA VAL A 53 -20.40 -8.98 21.23
C VAL A 53 -19.45 -9.24 22.39
N SER A 54 -20.03 -9.46 23.57
CA SER A 54 -19.35 -9.90 24.79
C SER A 54 -20.08 -11.12 25.32
N SER A 55 -19.40 -12.25 25.51
CA SER A 55 -20.03 -13.50 25.94
C SER A 55 -19.20 -14.21 27.00
N VAL A 56 -19.83 -14.61 28.10
CA VAL A 56 -19.20 -15.37 29.17
C VAL A 56 -19.96 -16.68 29.36
N GLN A 57 -19.24 -17.80 29.30
CA GLN A 57 -19.85 -19.13 29.38
C GLN A 57 -20.60 -19.31 30.72
N GLY A 58 -21.87 -19.71 30.65
CA GLY A 58 -22.72 -19.91 31.83
C GLY A 58 -23.39 -18.64 32.37
N GLU A 59 -22.94 -17.45 31.95
CA GLU A 59 -23.54 -16.16 32.34
C GLU A 59 -24.34 -15.50 31.21
N GLY A 60 -24.10 -15.89 29.96
CA GLY A 60 -24.87 -15.47 28.78
C GLY A 60 -24.06 -14.63 27.79
N SER A 61 -24.77 -13.99 26.84
CA SER A 61 -24.16 -13.16 25.79
C SER A 61 -24.85 -11.80 25.72
N VAL A 62 -24.05 -10.75 25.61
CA VAL A 62 -24.48 -9.36 25.43
C VAL A 62 -24.03 -8.87 24.06
N PHE A 63 -24.98 -8.48 23.22
CA PHE A 63 -24.71 -7.80 21.95
C PHE A 63 -24.91 -6.31 22.15
N THR A 64 -23.87 -5.52 21.89
CA THR A 64 -23.93 -4.07 21.97
C THR A 64 -24.04 -3.52 20.56
N ILE A 65 -25.23 -3.02 20.23
CA ILE A 65 -25.50 -2.39 18.94
C ILE A 65 -25.53 -0.88 19.17
N LYS A 66 -24.63 -0.15 18.52
CA LYS A 66 -24.63 1.31 18.50
C LYS A 66 -25.16 1.74 17.14
N ILE A 67 -26.38 2.25 17.12
CA ILE A 67 -26.98 2.84 15.92
C ILE A 67 -27.10 4.34 16.17
N PRO A 68 -26.69 5.19 15.22
CA PRO A 68 -26.98 6.61 15.26
C PRO A 68 -28.48 6.83 15.51
N LEU A 69 -28.82 7.67 16.49
CA LEU A 69 -30.23 7.92 16.87
C LEU A 69 -31.05 8.54 15.73
N THR A 70 -30.36 9.10 14.73
CA THR A 70 -30.90 9.75 13.56
C THR A 70 -30.32 9.10 12.31
N LEU A 71 -30.95 9.33 11.16
CA LEU A 71 -30.28 9.10 9.87
C LEU A 71 -28.86 9.69 9.93
N ALA A 72 -27.86 8.93 9.47
CA ALA A 72 -26.47 9.35 9.56
C ALA A 72 -26.29 10.64 8.75
N ILE A 73 -26.14 11.76 9.45
CA ILE A 73 -25.76 13.03 8.85
C ILE A 73 -24.26 12.98 8.65
N VAL A 74 -23.84 13.05 7.40
CA VAL A 74 -22.42 13.03 7.01
C VAL A 74 -22.12 14.32 6.28
N SER A 75 -21.00 14.93 6.59
CA SER A 75 -20.48 16.07 5.83
C SER A 75 -19.90 15.55 4.52
N ALA A 76 -20.44 16.01 3.39
CA ALA A 76 -20.02 15.57 2.07
C ALA A 76 -19.75 16.75 1.15
N LEU A 77 -18.67 16.65 0.38
CA LEU A 77 -18.37 17.57 -0.69
C LEU A 77 -19.25 17.25 -1.90
N ILE A 78 -20.02 18.23 -2.37
CA ILE A 78 -20.84 18.06 -3.57
C ILE A 78 -19.99 18.36 -4.80
N VAL A 79 -19.96 17.43 -5.75
CA VAL A 79 -19.19 17.54 -6.99
C VAL A 79 -20.07 17.28 -8.21
N GLU A 80 -19.66 17.76 -9.36
CA GLU A 80 -20.35 17.58 -10.63
C GLU A 80 -19.49 16.83 -11.63
N SER A 81 -20.10 15.90 -12.35
CA SER A 81 -19.52 15.31 -13.56
C SER A 81 -20.63 15.04 -14.58
N CYS A 82 -20.44 15.49 -15.82
CA CYS A 82 -21.39 15.40 -16.92
C CYS A 82 -22.80 15.90 -16.56
N ASN A 83 -22.89 17.08 -15.93
CA ASN A 83 -24.13 17.69 -15.42
C ASN A 83 -24.89 16.85 -14.38
N GLN A 84 -24.23 15.88 -13.75
CA GLN A 84 -24.79 15.09 -12.65
C GLN A 84 -24.03 15.38 -11.36
N ARG A 85 -24.78 15.54 -10.27
CA ARG A 85 -24.22 15.81 -8.94
C ARG A 85 -24.01 14.53 -8.16
N PHE A 86 -22.90 14.49 -7.44
CA PHE A 86 -22.50 13.40 -6.57
C PHE A 86 -21.99 13.95 -5.24
N ALA A 87 -22.03 13.14 -4.20
CA ALA A 87 -21.49 13.48 -2.89
C ALA A 87 -20.26 12.62 -2.60
N ILE A 88 -19.16 13.26 -2.19
CA ILE A 88 -17.95 12.57 -1.71
C ILE A 88 -17.84 12.83 -0.20
N PRO A 89 -17.71 11.80 0.66
CA PRO A 89 -17.51 12.00 2.10
C PRO A 89 -16.32 12.91 2.36
N GLN A 90 -16.53 14.03 3.07
CA GLN A 90 -15.50 15.04 3.28
C GLN A 90 -14.29 14.47 4.04
N LEU A 91 -14.52 13.49 4.92
CA LEU A 91 -13.47 12.83 5.70
C LEU A 91 -12.38 12.18 4.81
N SER A 92 -12.75 11.75 3.61
CA SER A 92 -11.82 11.14 2.65
C SER A 92 -11.13 12.16 1.75
N VAL A 93 -11.60 13.41 1.72
CA VAL A 93 -11.04 14.49 0.89
C VAL A 93 -9.89 15.17 1.64
N VAL A 94 -8.70 15.10 1.07
CA VAL A 94 -7.48 15.72 1.60
C VAL A 94 -7.39 17.18 1.18
N GLU A 95 -7.51 17.43 -0.12
CA GLU A 95 -7.47 18.78 -0.68
C GLU A 95 -8.14 18.82 -2.07
N LEU A 96 -8.45 20.03 -2.53
CA LEU A 96 -9.00 20.30 -3.85
C LEU A 96 -7.95 21.04 -4.66
N VAL A 97 -7.64 20.51 -5.84
CA VAL A 97 -6.69 21.12 -6.76
C VAL A 97 -7.42 21.50 -8.03
N ARG A 98 -7.31 22.77 -8.42
CA ARG A 98 -7.81 23.20 -9.73
C ARG A 98 -6.70 22.97 -10.76
N THR A 99 -7.03 22.26 -11.83
CA THR A 99 -6.08 22.08 -12.93
C THR A 99 -5.96 23.40 -13.68
N SER A 100 -4.75 23.72 -14.13
CA SER A 100 -4.51 24.87 -14.97
C SER A 100 -3.48 24.51 -16.03
N GLU A 101 -3.46 25.25 -17.13
CA GLU A 101 -2.44 25.09 -18.18
C GLU A 101 -1.03 25.51 -17.72
N ASN A 102 -0.89 26.10 -16.52
CA ASN A 102 0.40 26.42 -15.91
C ASN A 102 1.07 25.15 -15.36
N ALA A 103 2.40 25.12 -15.41
CA ALA A 103 3.22 23.93 -15.17
C ALA A 103 2.99 23.23 -13.81
N ASP A 104 2.57 23.96 -12.77
CA ASP A 104 2.48 23.41 -11.41
C ASP A 104 1.30 22.45 -11.20
N HIS A 105 0.23 22.56 -12.00
CA HIS A 105 -1.01 21.76 -11.84
C HIS A 105 -1.54 21.24 -13.17
N ARG A 106 -0.63 20.77 -14.03
CA ARG A 106 -0.95 20.14 -15.30
C ARG A 106 -1.14 18.64 -15.13
N ILE A 107 -2.16 18.09 -15.81
CA ILE A 107 -2.33 16.64 -15.93
C ILE A 107 -1.32 16.13 -16.97
N GLU A 108 -0.47 15.22 -16.55
CA GLU A 108 0.49 14.48 -17.39
C GLU A 108 -0.08 13.08 -17.68
N MET A 109 0.32 12.46 -18.79
CA MET A 109 -0.04 11.08 -19.11
C MET A 109 1.21 10.21 -18.95
N ILE A 110 1.14 9.17 -18.13
CA ILE A 110 2.19 8.17 -17.96
C ILE A 110 1.56 6.80 -18.22
N ASN A 111 2.00 6.09 -19.25
CA ASN A 111 1.47 4.78 -19.66
C ASN A 111 -0.08 4.75 -19.69
N ASP A 112 -0.69 5.68 -20.41
CA ASP A 112 -2.14 5.87 -20.52
C ASP A 112 -2.91 6.18 -19.22
N THR A 113 -2.21 6.33 -18.10
CA THR A 113 -2.77 6.77 -16.82
C THR A 113 -2.58 8.28 -16.66
N PRO A 114 -3.65 9.06 -16.46
CA PRO A 114 -3.53 10.48 -16.15
C PRO A 114 -2.99 10.66 -14.73
N VAL A 115 -1.98 11.51 -14.56
CA VAL A 115 -1.36 11.82 -13.27
C VAL A 115 -1.26 13.33 -13.07
N LEU A 116 -1.35 13.78 -11.82
CA LEU A 116 -1.10 15.17 -11.44
C LEU A 116 0.15 15.23 -10.56
N ARG A 117 1.09 16.11 -10.89
CA ARG A 117 2.23 16.37 -10.02
C ARG A 117 1.83 17.34 -8.91
N LEU A 118 1.52 16.82 -7.72
CA LEU A 118 1.13 17.62 -6.56
C LEU A 118 2.29 17.70 -5.56
N ARG A 119 2.90 18.89 -5.42
CA ARG A 119 4.05 19.13 -4.52
C ARG A 119 5.19 18.11 -4.73
N ASN A 120 5.55 17.88 -5.99
CA ASN A 120 6.56 16.89 -6.44
C ASN A 120 6.24 15.42 -6.13
N LYS A 121 4.96 15.08 -5.88
CA LYS A 121 4.48 13.70 -5.86
C LYS A 121 3.58 13.44 -7.06
N LEU A 122 3.72 12.29 -7.69
CA LEU A 122 2.78 11.85 -8.73
C LEU A 122 1.51 11.34 -8.05
N LEU A 123 0.39 11.99 -8.34
CA LEU A 123 -0.93 11.59 -7.88
C LEU A 123 -1.66 10.95 -9.06
N PRO A 124 -1.96 9.64 -9.03
CA PRO A 124 -2.76 9.01 -10.07
C PRO A 124 -4.16 9.62 -10.08
N LEU A 125 -4.66 9.92 -11.27
CA LEU A 125 -5.98 10.51 -11.48
C LEU A 125 -6.93 9.50 -12.10
N ILE A 126 -8.19 9.59 -11.70
CA ILE A 126 -9.29 8.89 -12.35
C ILE A 126 -10.33 9.90 -12.75
N SER A 127 -10.78 9.82 -14.00
CA SER A 127 -11.90 10.63 -14.47
C SER A 127 -13.21 10.06 -13.92
N MET A 128 -13.99 10.89 -13.23
CA MET A 128 -15.28 10.48 -12.66
C MET A 128 -16.26 10.05 -13.75
N SER A 129 -16.29 10.75 -14.89
CA SER A 129 -17.15 10.39 -16.01
C SER A 129 -16.79 9.03 -16.61
N LYS A 130 -15.49 8.72 -16.76
CA LYS A 130 -15.04 7.39 -17.20
C LYS A 130 -15.36 6.29 -16.19
N LEU A 131 -15.13 6.55 -14.90
CA LEU A 131 -15.39 5.60 -13.82
C LEU A 131 -16.88 5.21 -13.75
N LEU A 132 -17.77 6.18 -13.97
CA LEU A 132 -19.21 6.02 -13.87
C LEU A 132 -19.90 5.75 -15.21
N ASP A 133 -19.13 5.60 -16.29
CA ASP A 133 -19.62 5.43 -17.66
C ASP A 133 -20.68 6.48 -18.04
N LEU A 134 -20.39 7.75 -17.73
CA LEU A 134 -21.29 8.88 -17.97
C LEU A 134 -21.13 9.39 -19.40
N GLU A 135 -22.20 9.39 -20.16
CA GLU A 135 -22.27 10.05 -21.46
C GLU A 135 -22.52 11.55 -21.30
N VAL A 136 -21.72 12.37 -21.98
CA VAL A 136 -22.03 13.78 -22.11
C VAL A 136 -23.24 13.91 -23.03
N MET A 137 -24.38 14.34 -22.47
CA MET A 137 -25.53 14.80 -23.25
C MET A 137 -25.17 16.11 -23.94
N ARG A 138 -24.39 16.04 -25.03
CA ARG A 138 -24.12 17.20 -25.89
C ARG A 138 -25.38 17.50 -26.67
N GLY A 139 -25.91 18.72 -26.51
CA GLY A 139 -26.94 19.22 -27.43
C GLY A 139 -26.38 19.25 -28.85
N GLU A 140 -27.16 18.76 -29.82
CA GLU A 140 -26.83 18.85 -31.24
C GLU A 140 -26.59 20.32 -31.63
N GLY A 141 -25.33 20.79 -31.65
CA GLY A 141 -25.02 22.14 -32.13
C GLY A 141 -23.74 22.82 -31.63
N GLU A 142 -23.05 22.33 -30.59
CA GLU A 142 -21.86 23.00 -30.05
C GLU A 142 -20.56 22.26 -30.42
N GLU A 143 -20.25 22.23 -31.71
CA GLU A 143 -18.91 21.86 -32.21
C GLU A 143 -18.14 23.13 -32.59
N GLY A 144 -17.20 23.52 -31.73
CA GLY A 144 -16.21 24.55 -32.03
C GLY A 144 -15.93 25.47 -30.86
N GLU A 145 -14.68 25.44 -30.38
CA GLU A 145 -14.06 26.38 -29.41
C GLU A 145 -14.44 26.21 -27.93
N ALA A 146 -15.69 25.93 -27.56
CA ALA A 146 -16.07 25.79 -26.13
C ALA A 146 -15.57 24.49 -25.45
N ALA A 147 -15.31 23.44 -26.23
CA ALA A 147 -14.84 22.15 -25.70
C ALA A 147 -13.39 22.21 -25.17
N SER A 148 -12.54 23.06 -25.76
CA SER A 148 -11.14 23.23 -25.31
C SER A 148 -11.01 24.07 -24.04
N GLU A 149 -11.97 24.97 -23.78
CA GLU A 149 -11.98 25.77 -22.53
C GLU A 149 -12.56 25.00 -21.34
N ALA A 150 -13.46 24.03 -21.57
CA ALA A 150 -13.99 23.15 -20.54
C ALA A 150 -12.95 22.13 -20.03
N GLU A 151 -12.04 21.67 -20.91
CA GLU A 151 -10.95 20.76 -20.53
C GLU A 151 -9.82 21.44 -19.75
N SER A 152 -9.70 22.77 -19.80
CA SER A 152 -8.58 23.51 -19.17
C SER A 152 -8.84 23.94 -17.72
N ASN A 153 -10.04 23.73 -17.18
CA ASN A 153 -10.45 24.17 -15.83
C ASN A 153 -11.17 23.10 -15.02
N LEU A 154 -10.70 21.86 -15.07
CA LEU A 154 -11.21 20.77 -14.26
C LEU A 154 -10.75 20.90 -12.79
N PHE A 155 -11.44 20.17 -11.91
CA PHE A 155 -11.06 20.04 -10.51
C PHE A 155 -10.61 18.62 -10.22
N VAL A 156 -9.60 18.49 -9.38
CA VAL A 156 -9.11 17.22 -8.85
C VAL A 156 -9.41 17.19 -7.37
N VAL A 157 -10.25 16.24 -6.97
CA VAL A 157 -10.51 15.92 -5.58
C VAL A 157 -9.47 14.91 -5.12
N VAL A 158 -8.54 15.33 -4.27
CA VAL A 158 -7.50 14.45 -3.73
C VAL A 158 -8.10 13.65 -2.59
N ILE A 159 -8.10 12.32 -2.75
CA ILE A 159 -8.71 11.39 -1.81
C ILE A 159 -7.63 10.54 -1.14
N GLN A 160 -7.81 10.29 0.16
CA GLN A 160 -7.01 9.33 0.91
C GLN A 160 -7.89 8.19 1.44
N VAL A 161 -7.44 6.96 1.18
CA VAL A 161 -8.03 5.73 1.73
C VAL A 161 -6.90 4.88 2.31
N GLY A 162 -6.85 4.76 3.64
CA GLY A 162 -5.72 4.12 4.32
C GLY A 162 -4.39 4.81 3.97
N ALA A 163 -3.48 4.07 3.35
CA ALA A 163 -2.18 4.58 2.88
C ALA A 163 -2.18 5.06 1.42
N GLN A 164 -3.25 4.82 0.66
CA GLN A 164 -3.34 5.15 -0.77
C GLN A 164 -3.86 6.57 -0.97
N TYR A 165 -3.27 7.27 -1.95
CA TYR A 165 -3.68 8.60 -2.41
C TYR A 165 -3.99 8.54 -3.91
N PHE A 166 -5.13 9.09 -4.30
CA PHE A 166 -5.50 9.25 -5.72
C PHE A 166 -6.37 10.48 -5.90
N GLY A 167 -6.43 11.01 -7.12
CA GLY A 167 -7.27 12.13 -7.49
C GLY A 167 -8.48 11.67 -8.28
N ILE A 168 -9.65 12.24 -7.99
CA ILE A 168 -10.82 12.13 -8.86
C ILE A 168 -10.99 13.43 -9.63
N VAL A 169 -10.95 13.35 -10.96
CA VAL A 169 -11.18 14.48 -11.86
C VAL A 169 -12.69 14.68 -12.02
N VAL A 170 -13.16 15.88 -11.71
CA VAL A 170 -14.57 16.32 -11.76
C VAL A 170 -14.67 17.65 -12.50
N ASP A 171 -15.86 17.93 -13.04
CA ASP A 171 -16.10 19.13 -13.85
C ASP A 171 -16.22 20.37 -12.97
N SER A 172 -16.85 20.23 -11.80
CA SER A 172 -17.06 21.32 -10.85
C SER A 172 -17.17 20.80 -9.42
N VAL A 173 -16.83 21.67 -8.47
CA VAL A 173 -16.95 21.40 -7.04
C VAL A 173 -17.83 22.48 -6.42
N PHE A 174 -18.82 22.05 -5.66
CA PHE A 174 -19.71 22.90 -4.89
C PHE A 174 -19.31 22.90 -3.42
N ASP A 175 -20.07 23.62 -2.60
CA ASP A 175 -19.87 23.63 -1.16
C ASP A 175 -20.07 22.25 -0.52
N THR A 176 -19.58 22.13 0.71
CA THR A 176 -19.84 20.97 1.54
C THR A 176 -21.24 21.07 2.15
N GLU A 177 -22.01 19.99 2.07
CA GLU A 177 -23.35 19.90 2.65
C GLU A 177 -23.42 18.77 3.69
N GLU A 178 -24.23 19.00 4.73
CA GLU A 178 -24.62 17.95 5.66
C GLU A 178 -25.75 17.13 5.04
N ILE A 179 -25.40 15.93 4.59
CA ILE A 179 -26.33 15.05 3.88
C ILE A 179 -26.80 13.92 4.77
N VAL A 180 -28.05 13.53 4.57
CA VAL A 180 -28.62 12.36 5.23
C VAL A 180 -28.39 11.14 4.35
N VAL A 181 -27.57 10.20 4.83
CA VAL A 181 -27.28 8.96 4.11
C VAL A 181 -28.49 8.03 4.17
N LYS A 182 -28.97 7.63 2.99
CA LYS A 182 -29.94 6.55 2.82
C LYS A 182 -29.23 5.33 2.23
N PRO A 183 -29.32 4.16 2.86
CA PRO A 183 -28.64 2.97 2.39
C PRO A 183 -29.14 2.55 1.01
N MET A 184 -28.24 1.94 0.24
CA MET A 184 -28.57 1.37 -1.07
C MET A 184 -29.58 0.23 -0.94
N SER A 185 -30.46 0.11 -1.93
CA SER A 185 -31.35 -1.04 -2.02
C SER A 185 -30.52 -2.33 -2.23
N ALA A 186 -31.03 -3.46 -1.75
CA ALA A 186 -30.35 -4.74 -1.92
C ALA A 186 -30.07 -5.12 -3.40
N MET A 187 -30.83 -4.56 -4.35
CA MET A 187 -30.65 -4.78 -5.79
C MET A 187 -29.39 -4.09 -6.36
N LEU A 188 -28.84 -3.12 -5.63
CA LEU A 188 -27.69 -2.31 -6.06
C LEU A 188 -26.45 -2.56 -5.19
N ARG A 189 -26.46 -3.64 -4.39
CA ARG A 189 -25.39 -3.97 -3.43
C ARG A 189 -24.05 -4.26 -4.11
N ASP A 190 -24.07 -4.80 -5.31
CA ASP A 190 -22.86 -5.20 -6.04
C ASP A 190 -22.15 -4.00 -6.71
N ILE A 191 -22.75 -2.81 -6.66
CA ILE A 191 -22.14 -1.58 -7.18
C ILE A 191 -21.30 -0.96 -6.06
N SER A 192 -20.03 -1.37 -5.98
CA SER A 192 -19.08 -0.91 -4.96
C SER A 192 -18.71 0.57 -5.05
N LEU A 193 -19.06 1.26 -6.15
CA LEU A 193 -18.73 2.67 -6.36
C LEU A 193 -19.52 3.62 -5.45
N PHE A 194 -20.60 3.15 -4.83
CA PHE A 194 -21.49 3.99 -4.02
C PHE A 194 -21.75 3.42 -2.62
N SER A 195 -21.66 4.28 -1.62
CA SER A 195 -21.97 3.94 -0.22
C SER A 195 -23.45 4.18 0.14
N GLY A 196 -24.17 4.95 -0.67
CA GLY A 196 -25.56 5.31 -0.41
C GLY A 196 -26.10 6.32 -1.40
N ASN A 197 -27.29 6.83 -1.11
CA ASN A 197 -27.87 7.99 -1.78
C ASN A 197 -28.35 9.02 -0.74
N THR A 198 -28.58 10.24 -1.19
CA THR A 198 -29.17 11.29 -0.36
C THR A 198 -30.12 12.15 -1.18
N ILE A 199 -30.88 13.00 -0.49
CA ILE A 199 -31.76 13.99 -1.09
C ILE A 199 -31.26 15.37 -0.67
N LEU A 200 -30.87 16.19 -1.64
CA LEU A 200 -30.45 17.57 -1.41
C LEU A 200 -31.64 18.48 -1.06
N GLY A 201 -31.36 19.70 -0.61
CA GLY A 201 -32.40 20.68 -0.25
C GLY A 201 -33.35 21.07 -1.39
N ASP A 202 -32.91 20.91 -2.64
CA ASP A 202 -33.73 21.12 -3.86
C ASP A 202 -34.59 19.91 -4.23
N GLY A 203 -34.51 18.82 -3.47
CA GLY A 203 -35.24 17.58 -3.72
C GLY A 203 -34.59 16.64 -4.72
N SER A 204 -33.43 17.00 -5.29
CA SER A 204 -32.67 16.11 -6.17
C SER A 204 -32.10 14.93 -5.38
N VAL A 205 -32.11 13.75 -6.01
CA VAL A 205 -31.51 12.54 -5.45
C VAL A 205 -30.14 12.38 -6.05
N ILE A 206 -29.11 12.34 -5.22
CA ILE A 206 -27.73 12.17 -5.66
C ILE A 206 -27.10 10.94 -4.99
N MET A 207 -26.11 10.37 -5.67
CA MET A 207 -25.38 9.22 -5.18
C MET A 207 -24.18 9.66 -4.34
N ILE A 208 -23.89 8.89 -3.29
CA ILE A 208 -22.72 9.10 -2.42
C ILE A 208 -21.64 8.13 -2.86
N ILE A 209 -20.50 8.67 -3.27
CA ILE A 209 -19.34 7.91 -3.70
C ILE A 209 -18.74 7.15 -2.52
N ASP A 210 -18.30 5.91 -2.77
CA ASP A 210 -17.47 5.16 -1.82
C ASP A 210 -15.98 5.21 -2.24
N PRO A 211 -15.15 5.98 -1.53
CA PRO A 211 -13.71 6.04 -1.77
C PRO A 211 -13.02 4.67 -1.73
N ASN A 212 -13.48 3.74 -0.89
CA ASN A 212 -12.86 2.41 -0.77
C ASN A 212 -13.14 1.57 -2.02
N GLY A 213 -14.39 1.60 -2.51
CA GLY A 213 -14.76 0.90 -3.74
C GLY A 213 -14.02 1.45 -4.97
N ILE A 214 -13.78 2.76 -5.02
CA ILE A 214 -12.93 3.35 -6.07
C ILE A 214 -11.48 2.90 -5.92
N ALA A 215 -10.89 2.94 -4.73
CA ALA A 215 -9.49 2.52 -4.54
C ALA A 215 -9.25 1.06 -5.00
N GLN A 216 -10.21 0.18 -4.76
CA GLN A 216 -10.19 -1.20 -5.26
C GLN A 216 -10.24 -1.28 -6.79
N SER A 217 -11.11 -0.50 -7.44
CA SER A 217 -11.21 -0.50 -8.91
C SER A 217 -9.97 0.10 -9.59
N VAL A 218 -9.34 1.09 -8.97
CA VAL A 218 -8.09 1.71 -9.43
C VAL A 218 -6.93 0.73 -9.40
N SER A 219 -6.81 -0.03 -8.30
CA SER A 219 -5.79 -1.06 -8.16
C SER A 219 -5.92 -2.13 -9.26
N SER A 220 -7.15 -2.52 -9.63
CA SER A 220 -7.40 -3.45 -10.73
C SER A 220 -7.20 -2.87 -12.13
N SER A 221 -7.51 -1.59 -12.38
CA SER A 221 -7.36 -0.97 -13.71
C SER A 221 -5.89 -0.71 -14.08
N VAL A 222 -5.04 -0.41 -13.09
CA VAL A 222 -3.58 -0.35 -13.27
C VAL A 222 -3.02 -1.75 -13.59
N THR A 223 -3.65 -2.81 -13.08
CA THR A 223 -3.32 -4.21 -13.39
C THR A 223 -3.83 -4.64 -14.78
N GLN A 224 -4.91 -4.04 -15.29
CA GLN A 224 -5.54 -4.39 -16.58
C GLN A 224 -4.89 -3.72 -17.80
N ALA A 225 -4.27 -2.55 -17.65
CA ALA A 225 -3.49 -1.94 -18.73
C ALA A 225 -2.24 -2.76 -19.14
N ALA A 226 -1.85 -3.75 -18.34
CA ALA A 226 -0.78 -4.69 -18.63
C ALA A 226 -1.25 -6.00 -19.30
N GLN A 227 -2.54 -6.16 -19.60
CA GLN A 227 -3.11 -7.45 -20.08
C GLN A 227 -3.60 -7.49 -21.53
N ASP A 228 -3.60 -6.39 -22.29
CA ASP A 228 -4.13 -6.39 -23.66
C ASP A 228 -3.13 -6.82 -24.77
N ASP A 229 -1.86 -7.13 -24.44
CA ASP A 229 -0.86 -7.57 -25.43
C ASP A 229 -0.50 -9.08 -25.40
N GLU A 230 -1.11 -9.90 -24.52
CA GLU A 230 -0.77 -11.33 -24.39
C GLU A 230 -1.90 -12.31 -24.74
N ALA A 231 -2.86 -11.90 -25.58
CA ALA A 231 -3.85 -12.81 -26.14
C ALA A 231 -3.33 -13.61 -27.35
N GLU A 232 -2.09 -14.14 -27.31
CA GLU A 232 -1.66 -15.24 -28.19
C GLU A 232 -0.29 -15.82 -27.77
N LYS A 233 -0.23 -16.58 -26.66
CA LYS A 233 0.52 -17.86 -26.55
C LYS A 233 0.59 -18.42 -25.11
N VAL A 234 0.04 -19.63 -25.00
CA VAL A 234 0.59 -20.79 -24.27
C VAL A 234 0.49 -20.82 -22.74
N VAL A 235 -0.55 -21.56 -22.32
CA VAL A 235 -0.57 -22.59 -21.27
C VAL A 235 0.81 -23.02 -20.73
N ALA A 236 1.09 -22.68 -19.46
CA ALA A 236 1.73 -23.49 -18.40
C ALA A 236 2.79 -22.71 -17.57
N SER A 237 2.69 -22.91 -16.25
CA SER A 237 3.65 -22.71 -15.16
C SER A 237 4.00 -21.29 -14.68
N GLY A 238 3.74 -21.05 -13.39
CA GLY A 238 4.45 -20.12 -12.51
C GLY A 238 4.10 -18.64 -12.67
N SER A 239 3.20 -18.12 -11.85
CA SER A 239 3.01 -16.67 -11.71
C SER A 239 4.21 -16.08 -10.99
N GLU A 240 5.22 -15.63 -11.73
CA GLU A 240 6.24 -14.71 -11.19
C GLU A 240 5.66 -13.30 -11.21
N GLU A 241 5.33 -12.76 -10.04
CA GLU A 241 4.82 -11.39 -9.86
C GLU A 241 5.85 -10.36 -10.37
N LYS A 242 5.42 -9.40 -11.20
CA LYS A 242 6.29 -8.32 -11.69
C LYS A 242 6.45 -7.27 -10.59
N THR A 243 7.69 -6.86 -10.30
CA THR A 243 7.98 -5.85 -9.27
C THR A 243 8.42 -4.54 -9.93
N ALA A 244 7.87 -3.41 -9.48
CA ALA A 244 8.30 -2.09 -9.92
C ALA A 244 9.65 -1.72 -9.29
N MET A 245 10.66 -1.46 -10.13
CA MET A 245 12.03 -1.15 -9.76
C MET A 245 12.42 0.23 -10.27
N LEU A 246 13.05 1.03 -9.40
CA LEU A 246 13.70 2.27 -9.77
C LEU A 246 15.14 1.98 -10.21
N LEU A 247 15.47 2.33 -11.46
CA LEU A 247 16.80 2.26 -12.02
C LEU A 247 17.52 3.59 -11.87
N PHE A 248 18.76 3.55 -11.40
CA PHE A 248 19.61 4.72 -11.19
C PHE A 248 21.09 4.38 -11.41
N ARG A 249 21.96 5.40 -11.41
CA ARG A 249 23.40 5.22 -11.32
C ARG A 249 23.92 5.86 -10.06
N ALA A 250 24.88 5.20 -9.42
CA ALA A 250 25.58 5.73 -8.27
C ALA A 250 26.98 5.12 -8.23
N GLY A 251 28.01 5.97 -8.13
CA GLY A 251 29.40 5.58 -7.89
C GLY A 251 30.03 4.67 -8.92
N SER A 252 29.39 4.49 -10.09
CA SER A 252 29.83 3.62 -11.18
C SER A 252 28.95 3.85 -12.41
N SER A 253 29.44 3.43 -13.58
CA SER A 253 28.69 3.48 -14.84
C SER A 253 27.73 2.31 -15.04
N GLU A 254 27.56 1.43 -14.04
CA GLU A 254 26.63 0.30 -14.11
C GLU A 254 25.27 0.69 -13.52
N PRO A 255 24.15 0.32 -14.16
CA PRO A 255 22.84 0.63 -13.63
C PRO A 255 22.60 -0.16 -12.34
N LYS A 256 21.94 0.50 -11.41
CA LYS A 256 21.56 -0.02 -10.10
C LYS A 256 20.05 0.05 -9.95
N ALA A 257 19.50 -0.85 -9.14
CA ALA A 257 18.07 -0.96 -8.94
C ALA A 257 17.71 -1.02 -7.46
N VAL A 258 16.58 -0.40 -7.11
CA VAL A 258 15.89 -0.62 -5.82
C VAL A 258 14.40 -0.79 -6.06
N PRO A 259 13.69 -1.61 -5.27
CA PRO A 259 12.23 -1.66 -5.31
C PRO A 259 11.64 -0.28 -5.08
N LEU A 260 10.71 0.12 -5.95
CA LEU A 260 10.08 1.43 -5.87
C LEU A 260 9.30 1.60 -4.55
N SER A 261 8.73 0.52 -4.03
CA SER A 261 8.01 0.49 -2.75
C SER A 261 8.86 0.92 -1.55
N LEU A 262 10.19 0.79 -1.63
CA LEU A 262 11.11 1.21 -0.55
C LEU A 262 11.50 2.68 -0.67
N VAL A 263 11.35 3.29 -1.85
CA VAL A 263 11.71 4.69 -2.07
C VAL A 263 10.56 5.58 -1.64
N THR A 264 10.74 6.30 -0.54
CA THR A 264 9.69 7.20 -0.01
C THR A 264 9.61 8.50 -0.81
N ARG A 265 10.73 8.95 -1.39
CA ARG A 265 10.78 10.14 -2.25
C ARG A 265 12.04 10.14 -3.12
N LEU A 266 11.93 10.79 -4.28
CA LEU A 266 13.03 11.21 -5.13
C LEU A 266 13.21 12.72 -4.94
N GLU A 267 14.38 13.18 -4.51
CA GLU A 267 14.65 14.60 -4.32
C GLU A 267 15.88 15.03 -5.10
N GLU A 268 15.91 16.31 -5.48
CA GLU A 268 17.12 16.98 -5.95
C GLU A 268 17.46 18.05 -4.92
N ILE A 269 18.64 17.94 -4.31
CA ILE A 269 19.12 18.91 -3.33
C ILE A 269 20.23 19.77 -3.94
N ASP A 270 20.27 21.04 -3.56
CA ASP A 270 21.38 21.91 -3.92
C ASP A 270 22.64 21.42 -3.21
N VAL A 271 23.74 21.25 -3.95
CA VAL A 271 25.03 20.83 -3.39
C VAL A 271 25.48 21.78 -2.27
N ASP A 272 25.16 23.07 -2.38
CA ASP A 272 25.52 24.09 -1.38
C ASP A 272 24.78 23.90 -0.05
N SER A 273 23.65 23.18 -0.07
CA SER A 273 22.88 22.84 1.14
C SER A 273 23.42 21.63 1.90
N ILE A 274 24.43 20.94 1.34
CA ILE A 274 25.04 19.75 1.94
C ILE A 274 26.11 20.20 2.95
N GLU A 275 25.79 20.05 4.23
CA GLU A 275 26.69 20.33 5.34
C GLU A 275 27.54 19.10 5.69
N HIS A 276 28.85 19.27 5.83
CA HIS A 276 29.74 18.20 6.26
C HIS A 276 30.01 18.32 7.78
N SER A 277 29.60 17.33 8.56
CA SER A 277 29.78 17.31 10.01
C SER A 277 30.10 15.90 10.52
N ASN A 278 31.11 15.79 11.39
CA ASN A 278 31.58 14.51 11.97
C ASN A 278 31.89 13.42 10.94
N GLY A 279 32.39 13.79 9.76
CA GLY A 279 32.70 12.84 8.69
C GLY A 279 31.48 12.36 7.88
N LYS A 280 30.32 13.00 8.06
CA LYS A 280 29.09 12.70 7.32
C LYS A 280 28.59 13.93 6.57
N ASP A 281 28.02 13.68 5.40
CA ASP A 281 27.25 14.69 4.68
C ASP A 281 25.81 14.66 5.20
N LEU A 282 25.29 15.84 5.52
CA LEU A 282 23.97 16.07 6.10
C LEU A 282 23.25 17.12 5.27
N VAL A 283 21.93 16.99 5.15
CA VAL A 283 21.09 18.04 4.58
C VAL A 283 19.94 18.34 5.53
N GLN A 284 19.57 19.61 5.64
CA GLN A 284 18.36 19.97 6.37
C GLN A 284 17.13 19.60 5.52
N TYR A 285 16.41 18.57 5.94
CA TYR A 285 15.22 18.09 5.27
C TYR A 285 14.01 18.19 6.19
N ARG A 286 13.03 19.01 5.79
CA ARG A 286 11.76 19.25 6.54
C ARG A 286 11.96 19.64 8.01
N GLY A 287 13.00 20.41 8.31
CA GLY A 287 13.31 20.88 9.66
C GLY A 287 14.07 19.88 10.53
N THR A 288 14.38 18.69 10.01
CA THR A 288 15.26 17.70 10.63
C THR A 288 16.55 17.54 9.83
N LEU A 289 17.65 17.15 10.49
CA LEU A 289 18.87 16.79 9.78
C LEU A 289 18.70 15.38 9.20
N MET A 290 19.00 15.22 7.91
CA MET A 290 18.96 13.94 7.23
C MET A 290 20.38 13.58 6.76
N PRO A 291 20.91 12.40 7.16
CA PRO A 291 22.19 11.94 6.65
C PRO A 291 22.11 11.55 5.18
N LEU A 292 23.15 11.93 4.44
CA LEU A 292 23.40 11.51 3.08
C LEU A 292 24.45 10.40 3.08
N VAL A 293 24.15 9.31 2.39
CA VAL A 293 25.03 8.17 2.26
C VAL A 293 25.37 7.95 0.80
N TYR A 294 26.61 7.58 0.57
CA TYR A 294 27.16 7.28 -0.75
C TYR A 294 27.31 5.78 -0.90
N ILE A 295 27.15 5.29 -2.12
CA ILE A 295 27.15 3.85 -2.39
C ILE A 295 28.53 3.22 -2.26
N ASN A 296 29.58 4.00 -2.52
CA ASN A 296 30.97 3.63 -2.38
C ASN A 296 31.82 4.91 -2.22
N ASP A 297 33.08 4.75 -1.83
CA ASP A 297 34.04 5.87 -1.70
C ASP A 297 34.38 6.51 -3.06
N GLU A 298 34.02 5.84 -4.17
CA GLU A 298 34.21 6.33 -5.54
C GLU A 298 33.05 7.22 -6.03
N ALA A 299 31.93 7.26 -5.30
CA ALA A 299 30.80 8.10 -5.62
C ALA A 299 31.20 9.56 -5.45
N THR A 300 31.35 10.24 -6.58
CA THR A 300 31.75 11.63 -6.63
C THR A 300 30.64 12.52 -6.09
N ARG A 301 30.92 13.17 -4.96
CA ARG A 301 30.18 14.35 -4.52
C ARG A 301 30.24 15.39 -5.65
N LYS A 302 29.08 15.79 -6.18
CA LYS A 302 29.02 16.97 -7.05
C LYS A 302 29.50 18.17 -6.26
N GLU A 303 30.34 19.01 -6.89
CA GLU A 303 30.85 20.24 -6.28
C GLU A 303 29.92 21.45 -6.54
N GLU A 304 29.09 21.39 -7.57
CA GLU A 304 28.16 22.47 -7.95
C GLU A 304 26.87 21.88 -8.54
N GLY A 305 25.77 22.64 -8.42
CA GLY A 305 24.47 22.32 -9.03
C GLY A 305 23.57 21.47 -8.14
N VAL A 306 22.80 20.57 -8.76
CA VAL A 306 21.83 19.71 -8.05
C VAL A 306 22.30 18.26 -7.97
N GLN A 307 22.13 17.68 -6.79
CA GLN A 307 22.43 16.30 -6.48
C GLN A 307 21.11 15.53 -6.30
N PRO A 308 20.79 14.56 -7.18
CA PRO A 308 19.66 13.68 -6.94
C PRO A 308 19.96 12.74 -5.78
N ILE A 309 18.95 12.51 -4.94
CA ILE A 309 18.98 11.61 -3.80
C ILE A 309 17.71 10.75 -3.76
N LEU A 310 17.86 9.49 -3.34
CA LEU A 310 16.75 8.62 -2.99
C LEU A 310 16.51 8.73 -1.49
N VAL A 311 15.32 9.18 -1.10
CA VAL A 311 14.94 9.32 0.30
C VAL A 311 14.26 8.04 0.77
N PHE A 312 14.84 7.44 1.81
CA PHE A 312 14.27 6.32 2.54
C PHE A 312 13.82 6.86 3.91
N THR A 313 12.59 6.53 4.30
CA THR A 313 12.03 6.97 5.59
C THR A 313 11.40 5.79 6.29
N ASP A 314 11.71 5.64 7.57
CA ASP A 314 11.03 4.78 8.54
C ASP A 314 10.30 5.68 9.57
N GLU A 315 9.47 5.11 10.45
CA GLU A 315 8.67 5.85 11.44
C GLU A 315 9.47 6.82 12.33
N ARG A 316 10.80 6.63 12.44
CA ARG A 316 11.67 7.45 13.30
C ARG A 316 12.82 8.14 12.59
N HIS A 317 13.20 7.73 11.39
CA HIS A 317 14.43 8.22 10.76
C HIS A 317 14.30 8.33 9.23
N SER A 318 15.01 9.28 8.64
CA SER A 318 15.12 9.43 7.18
C SER A 318 16.59 9.43 6.77
N MET A 319 16.92 8.84 5.62
CA MET A 319 18.23 8.98 4.99
C MET A 319 18.08 9.29 3.50
N GLY A 320 19.07 9.99 2.95
CA GLY A 320 19.23 10.14 1.50
C GLY A 320 20.36 9.26 0.99
N LEU A 321 20.08 8.36 0.04
CA LEU A 321 21.12 7.73 -0.76
C LEU A 321 21.45 8.66 -1.94
N VAL A 322 22.69 9.10 -2.01
CA VAL A 322 23.16 9.96 -3.10
C VAL A 322 23.33 9.14 -4.36
N VAL A 323 22.73 9.63 -5.46
CA VAL A 323 22.80 8.98 -6.77
C VAL A 323 23.29 9.96 -7.81
N ASP A 324 23.97 9.48 -8.85
CA ASP A 324 24.52 10.31 -9.92
C ASP A 324 23.38 10.81 -10.83
N GLU A 325 22.50 9.89 -11.22
CA GLU A 325 21.32 10.13 -12.05
C GLU A 325 20.25 9.05 -11.82
N ILE A 326 18.99 9.42 -12.04
CA ILE A 326 17.87 8.47 -12.16
C ILE A 326 17.77 8.08 -13.64
N VAL A 327 17.76 6.78 -13.90
CA VAL A 327 17.74 6.25 -15.26
C VAL A 327 16.31 6.03 -15.73
N ASP A 328 15.52 5.25 -15.00
CA ASP A 328 14.13 4.93 -15.36
C ASP A 328 13.38 4.24 -14.20
N ILE A 329 12.07 4.03 -14.34
CA ILE A 329 11.29 3.10 -13.52
C ILE A 329 10.79 1.99 -14.44
N VAL A 330 10.95 0.74 -14.01
CA VAL A 330 10.63 -0.44 -14.82
C VAL A 330 9.87 -1.46 -14.01
N GLU A 331 8.87 -2.08 -14.63
CA GLU A 331 8.22 -3.28 -14.12
C GLU A 331 8.85 -4.47 -14.83
N ASP A 332 9.56 -5.31 -14.09
CA ASP A 332 10.24 -6.48 -14.64
C ASP A 332 10.10 -7.66 -13.69
N HIS A 333 10.26 -8.87 -14.23
CA HIS A 333 10.37 -10.07 -13.41
C HIS A 333 11.74 -10.07 -12.75
N LEU A 334 11.76 -10.13 -11.43
CA LEU A 334 13.02 -10.04 -10.70
C LEU A 334 13.70 -11.41 -10.63
N ASN A 335 14.26 -11.86 -11.76
CA ASN A 335 15.14 -13.02 -11.80
C ASN A 335 16.56 -12.60 -11.48
N VAL A 336 16.91 -12.64 -10.18
CA VAL A 336 18.28 -12.38 -9.71
C VAL A 336 19.13 -13.60 -10.04
N GLU A 337 19.96 -13.48 -11.08
CA GLU A 337 20.75 -14.60 -11.60
C GLU A 337 22.00 -14.89 -10.75
N ILE A 338 22.52 -13.89 -10.03
CA ILE A 338 23.79 -14.00 -9.30
C ILE A 338 23.69 -13.28 -7.94
N ALA A 339 23.80 -14.03 -6.85
CA ALA A 339 24.03 -13.48 -5.52
C ALA A 339 25.45 -12.88 -5.47
N SER A 340 25.60 -11.63 -5.02
CA SER A 340 26.87 -10.92 -5.00
C SER A 340 27.56 -11.04 -3.64
N ASP A 341 28.88 -11.27 -3.62
CA ASP A 341 29.70 -11.20 -2.40
C ASP A 341 30.08 -9.74 -2.05
N THR A 342 29.67 -8.76 -2.87
CA THR A 342 29.98 -7.34 -2.70
C THR A 342 29.09 -6.71 -1.64
N ARG A 343 29.69 -6.10 -0.61
CA ARG A 343 28.97 -5.38 0.46
C ARG A 343 28.08 -4.28 -0.12
N GLY A 344 26.82 -4.21 0.33
CA GLY A 344 25.85 -3.21 -0.11
C GLY A 344 25.09 -3.55 -1.40
N ILE A 345 25.28 -4.75 -1.95
CA ILE A 345 24.59 -5.25 -3.15
C ILE A 345 23.95 -6.61 -2.81
N ILE A 346 22.65 -6.73 -3.07
CA ILE A 346 21.87 -7.96 -2.86
C ILE A 346 22.23 -9.01 -3.92
N GLY A 347 22.42 -8.56 -5.17
CA GLY A 347 22.74 -9.41 -6.31
C GLY A 347 22.68 -8.65 -7.63
N SER A 348 22.75 -9.37 -8.74
CA SER A 348 22.57 -8.82 -10.08
C SER A 348 21.35 -9.44 -10.75
N ALA A 349 20.48 -8.59 -11.30
CA ALA A 349 19.32 -8.98 -12.09
C ALA A 349 19.48 -8.51 -13.54
N VAL A 350 18.90 -9.26 -14.48
CA VAL A 350 18.83 -8.82 -15.88
C VAL A 350 17.56 -8.01 -16.06
N ILE A 351 17.72 -6.69 -16.09
CA ILE A 351 16.59 -5.76 -16.25
C ILE A 351 16.71 -5.09 -17.62
N ARG A 352 15.66 -5.19 -18.45
CA ARG A 352 15.70 -4.76 -19.87
C ARG A 352 16.91 -5.32 -20.66
N GLY A 353 17.29 -6.57 -20.39
CA GLY A 353 18.42 -7.23 -21.05
C GLY A 353 19.80 -6.67 -20.67
N LYS A 354 19.90 -5.88 -19.59
CA LYS A 354 21.16 -5.39 -19.04
C LYS A 354 21.37 -5.90 -17.62
N ALA A 355 22.60 -6.33 -17.32
CA ALA A 355 23.00 -6.64 -15.96
C ALA A 355 22.88 -5.37 -15.09
N THR A 356 22.09 -5.47 -14.03
CA THR A 356 21.74 -4.36 -13.14
C THR A 356 21.95 -4.82 -11.70
N GLU A 357 22.70 -4.06 -10.92
CA GLU A 357 22.99 -4.39 -9.53
C GLU A 357 21.82 -3.98 -8.63
N VAL A 358 21.31 -4.89 -7.82
CA VAL A 358 20.22 -4.60 -6.89
C VAL A 358 20.78 -4.22 -5.52
N ILE A 359 20.40 -3.04 -5.03
CA ILE A 359 21.05 -2.42 -3.86
C ILE A 359 20.44 -2.88 -2.55
N ASP A 360 21.30 -3.19 -1.58
CA ASP A 360 20.89 -3.53 -0.21
C ASP A 360 20.70 -2.25 0.61
N ILE A 361 19.46 -1.79 0.70
CA ILE A 361 19.13 -0.57 1.45
C ILE A 361 19.45 -0.73 2.94
N GLY A 362 19.34 -1.94 3.51
CA GLY A 362 19.63 -2.19 4.91
C GLY A 362 21.08 -1.87 5.27
N HIS A 363 22.01 -2.22 4.39
CA HIS A 363 23.42 -1.86 4.54
C HIS A 363 23.64 -0.34 4.65
N TYR A 364 22.97 0.46 3.82
CA TYR A 364 23.17 1.92 3.82
C TYR A 364 22.43 2.61 4.97
N VAL A 365 21.30 2.05 5.43
CA VAL A 365 20.61 2.49 6.65
C VAL A 365 21.51 2.29 7.87
N GLU A 366 22.19 1.14 7.99
CA GLU A 366 23.17 0.91 9.06
C GLU A 366 24.27 1.97 9.05
N ILE A 367 24.84 2.29 7.88
CA ILE A 367 25.89 3.30 7.75
C ILE A 367 25.39 4.69 8.16
N ALA A 368 24.18 5.07 7.72
CA ALA A 368 23.58 6.36 8.04
C ALA A 368 23.49 6.57 9.57
N PHE A 369 23.00 5.56 10.29
CA PHE A 369 22.63 5.69 11.70
C PHE A 369 23.66 5.14 12.70
N LYS A 370 24.77 4.56 12.23
CA LYS A 370 25.82 3.94 13.07
C LYS A 370 26.36 4.82 14.22
N ASP A 371 26.36 6.15 14.05
CA ASP A 371 26.89 7.09 15.06
C ASP A 371 25.79 7.80 15.88
N TRP A 372 24.52 7.76 15.47
CA TRP A 372 23.39 8.26 16.27
C TRP A 372 22.93 7.24 17.32
N ALA A 373 23.24 5.96 17.08
CA ALA A 373 23.15 4.90 18.06
C ALA A 373 23.92 5.17 19.38
N ASP A 374 24.98 5.99 19.34
CA ASP A 374 25.81 6.31 20.52
C ASP A 374 25.31 7.49 21.36
N GLN A 375 24.28 8.23 20.90
CA GLN A 375 23.59 9.24 21.70
C GLN A 375 22.21 8.74 22.14
N GLY A 376 22.24 7.79 23.09
CA GLY A 376 21.22 7.56 24.10
C GLY A 376 19.76 7.56 23.63
N ASP A 377 19.28 6.37 23.22
CA ASP A 377 17.98 5.76 23.63
C ASP A 377 17.37 4.79 22.60
N ALA A 378 18.08 4.38 21.54
CA ALA A 378 17.50 3.43 20.58
C ALA A 378 18.51 2.48 19.89
N VAL A 379 18.98 1.45 20.60
CA VAL A 379 19.53 0.22 19.95
C VAL A 379 19.11 -1.08 20.65
N ASP A 380 18.48 -1.06 21.83
CA ASP A 380 18.50 -2.26 22.71
C ASP A 380 17.18 -3.05 22.83
N TYR A 381 16.15 -2.80 22.01
CA TYR A 381 14.87 -3.52 22.17
C TYR A 381 14.90 -4.98 21.67
N PHE A 382 15.65 -5.28 20.60
CA PHE A 382 15.69 -6.60 19.97
C PHE A 382 17.09 -7.22 19.88
N SER A 383 18.09 -6.57 20.50
CA SER A 383 19.49 -6.99 20.51
C SER A 383 19.64 -8.48 20.89
N GLY A 384 19.96 -9.30 19.88
CA GLY A 384 20.24 -10.73 20.06
C GLY A 384 19.04 -11.69 19.89
N MET A 385 17.84 -11.20 19.59
CA MET A 385 16.70 -12.06 19.24
C MET A 385 16.93 -12.76 17.90
N ARG A 386 16.65 -14.05 17.84
CA ARG A 386 16.85 -14.89 16.65
C ARG A 386 15.61 -14.86 15.76
N LEU A 387 15.76 -14.39 14.54
CA LEU A 387 14.69 -14.32 13.56
C LEU A 387 14.90 -15.38 12.48
N LEU A 388 13.85 -16.11 12.12
CA LEU A 388 13.86 -16.98 10.94
C LEU A 388 13.10 -16.28 9.81
N LEU A 389 13.75 -16.05 8.69
CA LEU A 389 13.12 -15.53 7.48
C LEU A 389 12.94 -16.68 6.48
N VAL A 390 11.69 -16.98 6.14
CA VAL A 390 11.29 -18.08 5.26
C VAL A 390 10.67 -17.50 4.01
N ASP A 391 11.34 -17.62 2.89
CA ASP A 391 10.89 -17.02 1.64
C ASP A 391 11.61 -17.77 0.50
N ASP A 392 10.87 -18.18 -0.51
CA ASP A 392 11.42 -18.95 -1.63
C ASP A 392 12.23 -18.08 -2.58
N SER A 393 11.97 -16.78 -2.61
CA SER A 393 12.75 -15.80 -3.33
C SER A 393 14.10 -15.55 -2.63
N PRO A 394 15.23 -15.91 -3.28
CA PRO A 394 16.55 -15.56 -2.77
C PRO A 394 16.72 -14.04 -2.63
N PHE A 395 16.01 -13.26 -3.46
CA PHE A 395 16.05 -11.81 -3.43
C PHE A 395 15.45 -11.24 -2.14
N PHE A 396 14.20 -11.59 -1.82
CA PHE A 396 13.54 -11.07 -0.62
C PHE A 396 14.30 -11.48 0.65
N ARG A 397 14.85 -12.69 0.67
CA ARG A 397 15.75 -13.13 1.76
C ARG A 397 16.98 -12.26 1.90
N ASN A 398 17.68 -11.99 0.80
CA ASN A 398 18.91 -11.20 0.83
C ASN A 398 18.64 -9.69 1.03
N MET A 399 17.43 -9.21 0.73
CA MET A 399 17.00 -7.83 0.99
C MET A 399 16.60 -7.62 2.45
N LEU A 400 15.77 -8.51 2.99
CA LEU A 400 15.19 -8.36 4.32
C LEU A 400 16.15 -8.79 5.43
N ALA A 401 17.05 -9.75 5.18
CA ALA A 401 17.98 -10.19 6.21
C ALA A 401 18.92 -9.09 6.72
N PRO A 402 19.54 -8.24 5.87
CA PRO A 402 20.32 -7.11 6.32
C PRO A 402 19.48 -6.07 7.07
N LEU A 403 18.28 -5.72 6.55
CA LEU A 403 17.36 -4.81 7.22
C LEU A 403 16.99 -5.28 8.63
N LEU A 404 16.62 -6.54 8.78
CA LEU A 404 16.28 -7.12 10.08
C LEU A 404 17.52 -7.24 10.99
N SER A 405 18.70 -7.50 10.42
CA SER A 405 19.96 -7.54 11.17
C SER A 405 20.36 -6.16 11.70
N SER A 406 20.14 -5.10 10.92
CA SER A 406 20.40 -3.70 11.28
C SER A 406 19.64 -3.23 12.52
N VAL A 407 18.43 -3.78 12.71
CA VAL A 407 17.54 -3.47 13.83
C VAL A 407 17.88 -4.33 15.06
N GLY A 408 18.86 -5.25 14.95
CA GLY A 408 19.45 -6.01 16.07
C GLY A 408 19.10 -7.51 16.12
N TYR A 409 18.38 -8.04 15.12
CA TYR A 409 18.06 -9.47 15.07
C TYR A 409 19.23 -10.33 14.56
N LYS A 410 19.34 -11.56 15.08
CA LYS A 410 20.17 -12.63 14.52
C LYS A 410 19.34 -13.41 13.50
N VAL A 411 19.42 -13.01 12.23
CA VAL A 411 18.61 -13.58 11.16
C VAL A 411 19.19 -14.92 10.68
N THR A 412 18.33 -15.92 10.50
CA THR A 412 18.60 -17.18 9.81
C THR A 412 17.65 -17.28 8.63
N LEU A 413 18.16 -17.67 7.47
CA LEU A 413 17.41 -17.77 6.22
C LEU A 413 16.95 -19.21 5.98
N ALA A 414 15.76 -19.39 5.42
CA ALA A 414 15.28 -20.65 4.88
C ALA A 414 14.62 -20.42 3.52
N GLU A 415 15.00 -21.22 2.52
CA GLU A 415 14.55 -21.13 1.12
C GLU A 415 13.19 -21.76 0.85
N SER A 416 12.61 -22.39 1.86
CA SER A 416 11.29 -22.99 1.76
C SER A 416 10.75 -23.31 3.15
N ALA A 417 9.43 -23.49 3.21
CA ALA A 417 8.77 -24.06 4.37
C ALA A 417 9.41 -25.40 4.81
N LYS A 418 9.84 -26.25 3.86
CA LYS A 418 10.49 -27.53 4.19
C LYS A 418 11.85 -27.35 4.86
N GLU A 419 12.67 -26.41 4.39
CA GLU A 419 13.95 -26.12 5.02
C GLU A 419 13.75 -25.55 6.42
N ALA A 420 12.80 -24.64 6.58
CA ALA A 420 12.42 -24.11 7.89
C ALA A 420 11.99 -25.21 8.86
N LEU A 421 11.17 -26.17 8.41
CA LEU A 421 10.79 -27.33 9.22
C LEU A 421 11.98 -28.25 9.55
N ARG A 422 12.97 -28.41 8.66
CA ARG A 422 14.21 -29.14 8.98
C ARG A 422 15.02 -28.43 10.07
N LEU A 423 15.09 -27.10 10.05
CA LEU A 423 15.75 -26.31 11.10
C LEU A 423 15.05 -26.53 12.45
N ARG A 424 13.71 -26.51 12.49
CA ARG A 424 12.92 -26.88 13.69
C ARG A 424 13.25 -28.29 14.18
N ASP A 425 13.29 -29.25 13.27
CA ASP A 425 13.49 -30.65 13.60
C ASP A 425 14.91 -30.89 14.15
N SER A 426 15.91 -30.16 13.63
CA SER A 426 17.29 -30.14 14.13
C SER A 426 17.45 -29.48 15.52
N GLY A 427 16.40 -28.85 16.04
CA GLY A 427 16.39 -28.22 17.36
C GLY A 427 16.76 -26.73 17.35
N ALA A 428 16.83 -26.09 16.18
CA ALA A 428 16.97 -24.64 16.10
C ALA A 428 15.75 -23.96 16.75
N GLN A 429 15.98 -22.82 17.39
CA GLN A 429 14.94 -22.04 18.03
C GLN A 429 15.04 -20.60 17.56
N PHE A 430 13.87 -19.99 17.40
CA PHE A 430 13.72 -18.61 16.94
C PHE A 430 12.70 -17.90 17.81
N ASP A 431 12.95 -16.61 18.02
CA ASP A 431 12.11 -15.72 18.81
C ASP A 431 11.01 -15.09 17.95
N VAL A 432 11.19 -15.05 16.62
CA VAL A 432 10.19 -14.64 15.63
C VAL A 432 10.46 -15.33 14.30
N ILE A 433 9.40 -15.63 13.56
CA ILE A 433 9.46 -16.16 12.20
C ILE A 433 8.78 -15.14 11.29
N VAL A 434 9.41 -14.81 10.18
CA VAL A 434 8.85 -14.02 9.10
C VAL A 434 8.75 -14.95 7.89
N SER A 435 7.56 -15.10 7.31
CA SER A 435 7.33 -16.03 6.21
C SER A 435 6.61 -15.33 5.08
N ASP A 436 7.05 -15.53 3.85
CA ASP A 436 6.21 -15.24 2.68
C ASP A 436 4.95 -16.10 2.69
N ILE A 437 3.86 -15.57 2.13
CA ILE A 437 2.57 -16.27 1.98
C ILE A 437 2.61 -17.18 0.74
N GLU A 438 3.23 -16.75 -0.36
CA GLU A 438 3.14 -17.43 -1.66
C GLU A 438 4.40 -18.25 -1.99
N MET A 439 4.64 -19.30 -1.20
CA MET A 439 5.76 -20.20 -1.45
C MET A 439 5.36 -21.48 -2.23
N PRO A 440 6.22 -21.99 -3.13
CA PRO A 440 5.99 -23.23 -3.87
C PRO A 440 6.03 -24.46 -2.95
N GLU A 441 5.30 -25.49 -3.37
CA GLU A 441 5.08 -26.78 -2.67
C GLU A 441 4.27 -26.68 -1.36
N MET A 442 4.60 -25.72 -0.50
CA MET A 442 3.93 -25.45 0.77
C MET A 442 3.92 -23.94 1.00
N ASP A 443 2.74 -23.35 0.84
CA ASP A 443 2.50 -21.94 1.06
C ASP A 443 2.73 -21.52 2.54
N GLY A 444 2.85 -20.21 2.77
CA GLY A 444 3.11 -19.64 4.09
C GLY A 444 2.02 -19.93 5.13
N ILE A 445 0.78 -20.14 4.67
CA ILE A 445 -0.35 -20.48 5.52
C ILE A 445 -0.19 -21.93 6.03
N ALA A 446 0.05 -22.88 5.12
CA ALA A 446 0.30 -24.29 5.44
C ALA A 446 1.59 -24.46 6.27
N PHE A 447 2.62 -23.65 6.00
CA PHE A 447 3.81 -23.59 6.84
C PHE A 447 3.47 -23.13 8.25
N ALA A 448 2.71 -22.04 8.41
CA ALA A 448 2.29 -21.54 9.70
C ALA A 448 1.47 -22.59 10.48
N GLU A 449 0.55 -23.30 9.82
CA GLU A 449 -0.18 -24.42 10.43
C GLU A 449 0.76 -25.53 10.93
N SER A 450 1.76 -25.90 10.12
CA SER A 450 2.78 -26.89 10.49
C SER A 450 3.60 -26.44 11.71
N VAL A 451 3.99 -25.17 11.76
CA VAL A 451 4.70 -24.57 12.90
C VAL A 451 3.83 -24.55 14.16
N ARG A 452 2.54 -24.26 14.03
CA ARG A 452 1.58 -24.22 15.16
C ARG A 452 1.21 -25.59 15.70
N SER A 453 1.33 -26.64 14.89
CA SER A 453 1.08 -28.02 15.31
C SER A 453 2.23 -28.67 16.08
N ASP A 454 3.44 -28.10 16.04
CA ASP A 454 4.64 -28.64 16.68
C ASP A 454 5.01 -27.86 17.97
N PRO A 455 5.18 -28.55 19.13
CA PRO A 455 5.47 -27.91 20.41
C PRO A 455 6.73 -27.03 20.42
N LYS A 456 7.70 -27.27 19.54
CA LYS A 456 9.00 -26.57 19.55
C LYS A 456 8.87 -25.09 19.15
N TRP A 457 8.02 -24.78 18.17
CA TRP A 457 7.81 -23.43 17.63
C TRP A 457 6.36 -22.94 17.76
N GLN A 458 5.48 -23.72 18.42
CA GLN A 458 4.08 -23.37 18.64
C GLN A 458 3.89 -21.95 19.21
N GLY A 459 4.74 -21.56 20.15
CA GLY A 459 4.73 -20.24 20.79
C GLY A 459 5.39 -19.11 19.97
N THR A 460 6.25 -19.43 19.01
CA THR A 460 7.02 -18.43 18.25
C THR A 460 6.07 -17.58 17.39
N PRO A 461 6.05 -16.24 17.53
CA PRO A 461 5.33 -15.34 16.64
C PRO A 461 5.69 -15.59 15.16
N ILE A 462 4.68 -15.62 14.29
CA ILE A 462 4.87 -15.71 12.83
C ILE A 462 4.26 -14.43 12.24
N ILE A 463 5.02 -13.74 11.41
CA ILE A 463 4.60 -12.59 10.62
C ILE A 463 4.55 -13.05 9.17
N ALA A 464 3.40 -12.86 8.52
CA ALA A 464 3.23 -13.15 7.11
C ALA A 464 3.63 -11.92 6.29
N LEU A 465 4.47 -12.10 5.28
CA LEU A 465 4.77 -11.11 4.26
C LEU A 465 3.98 -11.45 3.01
N SER A 466 3.35 -10.44 2.41
CA SER A 466 2.66 -10.55 1.14
C SER A 466 3.23 -9.46 0.25
N SER A 467 3.71 -9.81 -0.94
CA SER A 467 3.82 -8.87 -2.03
C SER A 467 2.41 -8.66 -2.60
N HIS A 468 1.92 -7.42 -2.55
CA HIS A 468 0.74 -6.96 -3.28
C HIS A 468 0.98 -5.52 -3.72
#